data_AF-A0A2M7ATX8-F1
#
_entry.id   AF-A0A2M7ATX8-F1
#
_cell.length_a   1.000
_cell.length_b   1.000
_cell.length_c   1.000
_cell.angle_alpha   90.00
_cell.angle_beta   90.00
_cell.angle_gamma   90.00
#
_symmetry.space_group_name_H-M   'P 1'
#
loop_
_entity.id
_entity.type
_entity.pdbx_description
1 polymer ?
#
loop_
_entity_poly.entity_id
_entity_poly.type
_entity_poly.pdbx_seq_one_letter_code
_entity_poly.pdbx_strand_id
1 'polypeptide(L)' 'MLIIDKYKVKEIMAKTKINNFTELAKMLGISKNQLSNILSNKFKPIKSNVEELANFLKVSPLKIIKEQKNK' A
#
# COMPACT_ATOMS: atom_id res chain seq x y z
N MET A 1 12.58 2.46 5.02
CA MET A 1 11.19 2.91 5.18
C MET A 1 10.40 2.49 3.95
N LEU A 2 9.28 1.80 4.13
CA LEU A 2 8.43 1.35 3.03
C LEU A 2 7.36 2.40 2.76
N ILE A 3 7.13 2.71 1.49
CA ILE A 3 6.12 3.66 1.04
C ILE A 3 5.31 3.05 -0.10
N ILE A 4 4.13 3.59 -0.36
CA ILE A 4 3.35 3.23 -1.55
C ILE A 4 3.93 3.98 -2.75
N ASP A 5 4.29 3.24 -3.80
CA ASP A 5 4.71 3.83 -5.07
C ASP A 5 3.48 4.35 -5.84
N LYS A 6 3.26 5.67 -5.73
CA LYS A 6 2.17 6.36 -6.43
C LYS A 6 2.28 6.27 -7.95
N TYR A 7 3.49 6.17 -8.51
CA TYR A 7 3.66 6.01 -9.95
C TYR A 7 3.21 4.63 -10.38
N LYS A 8 3.58 3.59 -9.62
CA LYS A 8 3.11 2.22 -9.88
C LYS A 8 1.60 2.10 -9.77
N VAL A 9 0.99 2.77 -8.79
CA VAL A 9 -0.48 2.84 -8.66
C VAL A 9 -1.11 3.43 -9.93
N LYS A 10 -0.58 4.54 -10.46
CA LYS A 10 -1.10 5.15 -11.70
C LYS A 10 -0.92 4.25 -12.92
N GLU A 11 0.22 3.57 -13.04
CA GLU A 11 0.46 2.61 -14.12
C GLU A 11 -0.57 1.48 -14.10
N ILE A 12 -0.88 0.95 -12.91
CA ILE A 12 -1.90 -0.09 -12.73
C ILE A 12 -3.30 0.46 -13.06
N MET A 13 -3.63 1.66 -12.59
CA MET A 13 -4.91 2.32 -12.91
C MET A 13 -5.14 2.44 -14.43
N ALA A 14 -4.09 2.82 -15.18
CA ALA A 14 -4.18 2.89 -16.64
C ALA A 14 -4.46 1.52 -17.27
N LYS A 15 -3.81 0.45 -16.79
CA LYS A 15 -4.05 -0.93 -17.25
C LYS A 15 -5.44 -1.45 -16.90
N THR A 16 -6.00 -1.01 -15.77
CA THR A 16 -7.32 -1.43 -15.29
C THR A 16 -8.46 -0.48 -15.70
N LYS A 17 -8.19 0.49 -16.58
CA LYS A 17 -9.17 1.49 -17.08
C LYS A 17 -9.81 2.36 -15.98
N ILE A 18 -9.07 2.63 -14.90
CA ILE A 18 -9.49 3.57 -13.85
C ILE A 18 -8.92 4.95 -14.19
N ASN A 19 -9.79 5.93 -14.41
CA ASN A 19 -9.40 7.18 -15.04
C ASN A 19 -8.80 8.18 -14.06
N ASN A 20 -9.25 8.17 -12.80
CA ASN A 20 -8.78 9.12 -11.79
C ASN A 20 -8.89 8.58 -10.36
N PHE A 21 -8.25 9.27 -9.41
CA PHE A 21 -8.25 8.86 -8.00
C PHE A 21 -9.62 8.98 -7.32
N THR A 22 -10.54 9.81 -7.83
CA THR A 22 -11.91 9.88 -7.29
C THR A 22 -12.66 8.59 -7.60
N GLU A 23 -12.54 8.08 -8.83
CA GLU A 23 -13.08 6.80 -9.25
C GLU A 23 -12.48 5.64 -8.44
N LEU A 24 -11.14 5.61 -8.30
CA LEU A 24 -10.47 4.60 -7.47
C LEU A 24 -10.98 4.60 -6.02
N ALA A 25 -11.11 5.78 -5.39
CA ALA A 25 -11.61 5.89 -4.02
C ALA A 25 -13.04 5.35 -3.91
N LYS A 26 -13.91 5.69 -4.88
CA LYS A 26 -15.29 5.21 -4.94
C LYS A 26 -15.34 3.68 -5.08
N MET A 27 -14.52 3.08 -5.96
CA MET A 27 -14.45 1.63 -6.14
C MET A 27 -13.95 0.89 -4.88
N LEU A 28 -13.07 1.53 -4.11
CA LEU A 28 -12.55 1.01 -2.84
C LEU A 28 -13.51 1.22 -1.65
N GLY A 29 -14.62 1.96 -1.82
CA GLY A 29 -15.54 2.30 -0.72
C GLY A 29 -14.95 3.27 0.31
N ILE A 30 -13.96 4.09 -0.08
CA ILE A 30 -13.32 5.08 0.79
C ILE A 30 -13.45 6.49 0.24
N SER A 31 -13.24 7.50 1.10
CA SER A 31 -13.18 8.89 0.66
C SER A 31 -11.88 9.19 -0.12
N LYS A 32 -11.95 10.20 -0.99
CA LYS A 32 -10.76 10.72 -1.72
C LYS A 32 -9.64 11.16 -0.77
N ASN A 33 -9.99 11.69 0.41
CA ASN A 33 -9.02 12.09 1.42
C ASN A 33 -8.31 10.90 2.06
N GLN A 34 -9.05 9.82 2.37
CA GLN A 34 -8.43 8.57 2.85
C GLN A 34 -7.47 8.00 1.80
N LEU A 35 -7.86 7.96 0.53
CA LEU A 35 -6.96 7.52 -0.54
C LEU A 35 -5.72 8.43 -0.67
N SER A 36 -5.89 9.74 -0.57
CA SER A 36 -4.77 10.69 -0.62
C SER A 36 -3.80 10.49 0.54
N ASN A 37 -4.31 10.18 1.74
CA ASN A 37 -3.49 9.84 2.89
C ASN A 37 -2.70 8.54 2.65
N ILE A 38 -3.34 7.50 2.13
CA ILE A 38 -2.71 6.22 1.78
C ILE A 38 -1.56 6.43 0.79
N LEU A 39 -1.76 7.26 -0.24
CA LEU A 39 -0.78 7.55 -1.28
C LEU A 39 0.30 8.57 -0.86
N SER A 40 0.28 9.06 0.38
CA SER A 40 1.24 10.03 0.87
C SER A 40 2.53 9.37 1.36
N ASN A 41 3.64 10.10 1.32
CA ASN A 41 4.93 9.62 1.84
C ASN A 41 4.92 9.42 3.37
N LYS A 42 3.88 9.89 4.06
CA LYS A 42 3.72 9.72 5.51
C LYS A 42 3.02 8.41 5.87
N PHE A 43 2.37 7.77 4.91
CA PHE A 43 1.67 6.51 5.15
C PHE A 43 2.66 5.37 5.32
N LYS A 44 2.53 4.63 6.42
CA LYS A 44 3.31 3.42 6.66
C LYS A 44 2.47 2.21 6.27
N PRO A 45 2.83 1.49 5.18
CA PRO A 45 2.06 0.33 4.72
C PRO A 45 2.23 -0.89 5.62
N ILE A 46 3.24 -0.89 6.48
CA ILE A 46 3.53 -1.97 7.44
C ILE A 46 3.46 -1.40 8.86
N LYS A 47 2.85 -2.14 9.78
CA LYS A 47 2.78 -1.76 11.20
C LYS A 47 4.17 -1.72 11.83
N SER A 48 4.39 -0.78 12.75
CA SER A 48 5.67 -0.58 13.45
C SER A 48 6.24 -1.88 14.03
N ASN A 49 5.43 -2.68 14.71
CA ASN A 49 5.91 -3.91 15.36
C ASN A 49 6.48 -4.93 14.36
N VAL A 50 5.97 -4.94 13.12
CA VAL A 50 6.51 -5.80 12.05
C VAL A 50 7.82 -5.22 11.51
N GLU A 51 7.94 -3.90 11.39
CA GLU A 51 9.20 -3.25 11.05
C GLU A 51 10.28 -3.52 12.12
N GLU A 52 9.92 -3.40 13.41
CA GLU A 52 10.79 -3.68 14.55
C GLU A 52 11.26 -5.14 14.57
N LEU A 53 10.34 -6.09 14.36
CA LEU A 53 10.67 -7.51 14.25
C LEU A 53 11.66 -7.79 13.11
N ALA A 54 11.42 -7.22 11.92
CA ALA A 54 12.30 -7.40 10.77
C ALA A 54 13.69 -6.79 11.03
N ASN A 55 13.74 -5.60 11.64
CA ASN A 55 14.98 -4.93 12.03
C ASN A 55 15.77 -5.76 13.04
N PHE A 56 15.11 -6.31 14.06
CA PHE A 56 15.72 -7.18 15.06
C PHE A 56 16.36 -8.41 14.41
N LEU A 57 15.66 -9.00 13.44
CA LEU A 57 16.13 -10.16 12.67
C LEU A 57 17.11 -9.81 11.53
N LYS A 58 17.45 -8.52 11.34
CA LYS A 58 18.33 -8.01 10.27
C LYS A 58 17.87 -8.43 8.85
N VAL A 59 16.57 -8.43 8.63
CA VAL A 59 15.95 -8.75 7.32
C VAL A 59 15.00 -7.64 6.88
N SER A 60 14.66 -7.62 5.58
CA SER A 60 13.59 -6.76 5.08
C SER A 60 12.23 -7.22 5.63
N PRO A 61 11.31 -6.31 6.02
CA PRO A 61 9.94 -6.66 6.41
C PRO A 61 9.20 -7.50 5.35
N LEU A 62 9.50 -7.29 4.06
CA LEU A 62 8.90 -8.06 2.97
C LEU A 62 9.34 -9.53 2.94
N LYS A 63 10.46 -9.88 3.60
CA LYS A 63 10.98 -11.26 3.64
C LYS A 63 10.24 -12.14 4.65
N ILE A 64 9.57 -11.53 5.63
CA ILE A 64 8.86 -12.23 6.71
C ILE A 64 7.33 -12.20 6.56
N ILE A 65 6.83 -11.62 5.47
CA ILE A 65 5.41 -11.57 5.13
C ILE A 65 5.14 -12.59 4.03
N LYS A 66 4.07 -13.38 4.20
CA LYS A 66 3.57 -14.31 3.19
C LYS A 66 2.06 -14.13 3.03
N GLU A 67 1.57 -14.35 1.83
CA GLU A 67 0.13 -14.46 1.59
C GLU A 67 -0.40 -15.74 2.24
N GLN A 68 -1.40 -15.59 3.12
CA GLN A 68 -2.19 -16.73 3.57
C GLN A 68 -3.30 -16.97 2.55
N LYS A 69 -3.18 -18.04 1.77
CA LYS A 69 -4.28 -18.49 0.92
C LYS A 69 -5.30 -19.17 1.83
N ASN A 70 -6.45 -18.54 2.03
CA ASN A 70 -7.61 -19.22 2.58
C ASN A 70 -8.05 -20.25 1.53
N LYS A 71 -7.91 -21.54 1.87
CA LYS A 71 -8.55 -22.63 1.14
C LYS A 71 -10.01 -22.72 1.56
#